data_AF-A0A1I2ANI8-F1
#
_entry.id   AF-A0A1I2ANI8-F1
#
_cell.length_a   1.000
_cell.length_b   1.000
_cell.length_c   1.000
_cell.angle_alpha   90.00
_cell.angle_beta   90.00
_cell.angle_gamma   90.00
#
_symmetry.space_group_name_H-M   'P 1'
#
loop_
_entity.id
_entity.type
_entity.pdbx_description
1 polymer ?
#
loop_
_entity_poly.entity_id
_entity_poly.type
_entity_poly.pdbx_seq_one_letter_code
_entity_poly.pdbx_strand_id
1 'polypeptide(L)'
;MLNKPTIFEEIDRHSEGFKAISRSIFANPELGHEEFKASAALCEELARQGFSVERGTLGLATAFVATYDTGKPGPVAAFLCEYDALPEIGHACGHHLICMMSIGAAVGLKSVLEAGSIRVYGTPAEETRGAKVPMAEAGLFDDCDFALMAHPYHTFEKSGESLAMDAVQFEFTGAAAHAAASPYEGINALDAVIQLFNSVNALRQQTRSDTRIHGIIDNGGKAPNIIPDYASAKFYIRSASRTYTNELTAKVLRCAEGAALQTGCELRTNNYELSYDELRTNEALSEQFSANLLASGVQPEEIQIGKDHGSVDLGNVSTHCPAIHPYVKIVEERLLLHTEGFRDAAITERALERMIFGAKMLAATAADVYNDPALLARIRAEFEQQTLNLQ
;
A
#
# COMPACT_ATOMS: atom_id res chain seq x y z
N MET A 1 24.80 7.17 21.46
CA MET A 1 23.75 6.17 21.16
C MET A 1 22.41 6.82 21.45
N LEU A 2 21.51 6.83 20.47
CA LEU A 2 20.14 7.31 20.60
C LEU A 2 19.44 6.56 21.72
N ASN A 3 18.88 7.30 22.68
CA ASN A 3 18.32 6.76 23.91
C ASN A 3 16.82 6.47 23.76
N LYS A 4 16.43 5.19 23.68
CA LYS A 4 15.03 4.75 23.51
C LYS A 4 14.08 5.30 24.58
N PRO A 5 14.40 5.25 25.89
CA PRO A 5 13.62 5.93 26.92
C PRO A 5 13.29 7.40 26.61
N THR A 6 14.28 8.20 26.18
CA THR A 6 14.07 9.61 25.83
C THR A 6 13.15 9.77 24.62
N ILE A 7 13.31 8.92 23.60
CA ILE A 7 12.39 8.86 22.45
C ILE A 7 10.96 8.59 22.93
N PHE A 8 10.77 7.62 23.82
CA PHE A 8 9.45 7.23 24.31
C PHE A 8 8.81 8.33 25.16
N GLU A 9 9.59 8.98 26.02
CA GLU A 9 9.14 10.13 26.82
C GLU A 9 8.72 11.31 25.93
N GLU A 10 9.44 11.56 24.83
CA GLU A 10 9.05 12.61 23.89
C GLU A 10 7.75 12.24 23.17
N ILE A 11 7.58 10.99 22.72
CA ILE A 11 6.33 10.53 22.12
C ILE A 11 5.17 10.66 23.11
N ASP A 12 5.38 10.28 24.38
CA ASP A 12 4.37 10.38 25.43
C ASP A 12 3.98 11.84 25.71
N ARG A 13 4.93 12.77 25.65
CA ARG A 13 4.67 14.21 25.83
C ARG A 13 3.70 14.76 24.78
N HIS A 14 3.77 14.27 23.54
CA HIS A 14 2.89 14.71 22.44
C HIS A 14 1.67 13.80 22.23
N SER A 15 1.54 12.73 23.02
CA SER A 15 0.54 11.68 22.81
C SER A 15 -0.89 12.21 22.68
N GLU A 16 -1.34 13.09 23.58
CA GLU A 16 -2.70 13.65 23.54
C GLU A 16 -2.95 14.50 22.28
N GLY A 17 -1.93 15.24 21.81
CA GLY A 17 -2.01 15.97 20.55
C GLY A 17 -2.14 15.01 19.36
N PHE A 18 -1.35 13.93 19.35
CA PHE A 18 -1.41 12.91 18.31
C PHE A 18 -2.75 12.18 18.28
N LYS A 19 -3.29 11.82 19.45
CA LYS A 19 -4.64 11.23 19.56
C LYS A 19 -5.71 12.21 19.07
N ALA A 20 -5.61 13.49 19.39
CA ALA A 20 -6.56 14.49 18.92
C ALA A 20 -6.55 14.64 17.38
N ILE A 21 -5.37 14.63 16.75
CA ILE A 21 -5.26 14.64 15.28
C ILE A 21 -5.88 13.37 14.69
N SER A 22 -5.53 12.19 15.22
CA SER A 22 -6.10 10.91 14.78
C SER A 22 -7.64 10.89 14.88
N ARG A 23 -8.20 11.41 15.98
CA ARG A 23 -9.66 11.57 16.15
C ARG A 23 -10.27 12.54 15.14
N SER A 24 -9.58 13.63 14.83
CA SER A 24 -10.03 14.62 13.85
C SER A 24 -10.09 14.02 12.44
N ILE A 25 -9.05 13.28 12.03
CA ILE A 25 -9.00 12.56 10.75
C ILE A 25 -10.12 11.52 10.71
N PHE A 26 -10.24 10.69 11.75
CA PHE A 26 -11.31 9.70 11.85
C PHE A 26 -12.72 10.30 11.67
N ALA A 27 -12.97 11.45 12.28
CA ALA A 27 -14.27 12.13 12.22
C ALA A 27 -14.54 12.83 10.88
N ASN A 28 -13.53 12.97 10.01
CA ASN A 28 -13.61 13.61 8.71
C ASN A 28 -13.04 12.67 7.63
N PRO A 29 -13.66 11.50 7.39
CA PRO A 29 -13.16 10.57 6.39
C PRO A 29 -13.18 11.22 5.00
N GLU A 30 -12.04 11.19 4.33
CA GLU A 30 -11.84 11.71 2.97
C GLU A 30 -11.30 10.59 2.08
N LEU A 31 -11.80 10.49 0.85
CA LEU A 31 -11.42 9.43 -0.09
C LEU A 31 -10.04 9.69 -0.70
N GLY A 32 -9.50 8.67 -1.38
CA GLY A 32 -8.28 8.76 -2.19
C GLY A 32 -8.23 10.01 -3.07
N HIS A 33 -7.18 10.82 -2.93
CA HIS A 33 -6.95 12.10 -3.61
C HIS A 33 -7.86 13.28 -3.18
N GLU A 34 -8.69 13.08 -2.15
CA GLU A 34 -9.59 14.09 -1.59
C GLU A 34 -9.28 14.39 -0.11
N GLU A 35 -8.18 13.85 0.42
CA GLU A 35 -7.74 13.92 1.83
C GLU A 35 -7.15 15.27 2.25
N PHE A 36 -7.83 16.37 1.89
CA PHE A 36 -7.35 17.73 2.11
C PHE A 36 -7.24 18.10 3.58
N LYS A 37 -8.21 17.72 4.42
CA LYS A 37 -8.17 18.01 5.85
C LYS A 37 -7.12 17.15 6.55
N ALA A 38 -7.05 15.86 6.21
CA ALA A 38 -6.08 14.96 6.81
C ALA A 38 -4.65 15.40 6.48
N SER A 39 -4.33 15.55 5.19
CA SER A 39 -3.00 16.01 4.75
C SER A 39 -2.61 17.36 5.35
N ALA A 40 -3.55 18.32 5.42
CA ALA A 40 -3.29 19.61 6.04
C ALA A 40 -2.94 19.51 7.53
N ALA A 41 -3.71 18.73 8.30
CA ALA A 41 -3.47 18.53 9.73
C ALA A 41 -2.11 17.87 10.00
N LEU A 42 -1.76 16.85 9.21
CA LEU A 42 -0.48 16.14 9.30
C LEU A 42 0.70 17.07 8.97
N CYS A 43 0.59 17.84 7.89
CA CYS A 43 1.61 18.82 7.50
C CYS A 43 1.78 19.93 8.55
N GLU A 44 0.69 20.42 9.14
CA GLU A 44 0.73 21.43 10.20
C GLU A 44 1.40 20.91 11.48
N GLU A 45 1.13 19.65 11.85
CA GLU A 45 1.80 19.00 12.96
C GLU A 45 3.31 18.89 12.70
N LEU A 46 3.70 18.33 11.54
CA LEU A 46 5.11 18.16 11.18
C LEU A 46 5.86 19.51 11.15
N ALA A 47 5.25 20.56 10.58
CA ALA A 47 5.83 21.90 10.58
C ALA A 47 6.00 22.44 12.01
N ARG A 48 5.02 22.24 12.89
CA ARG A 48 5.10 22.64 14.31
C ARG A 48 6.21 21.91 15.05
N GLN A 49 6.45 20.64 14.70
CA GLN A 49 7.52 19.82 15.24
C GLN A 49 8.89 20.15 14.60
N GLY A 50 8.96 21.11 13.68
CA GLY A 50 10.20 21.62 13.10
C GLY A 50 10.70 20.84 11.89
N PHE A 51 9.83 20.12 11.18
CA PHE A 51 10.14 19.55 9.86
C PHE A 51 9.92 20.60 8.76
N SER A 52 10.73 20.56 7.71
CA SER A 52 10.49 21.29 6.47
C SER A 52 9.51 20.50 5.61
N VAL A 53 8.33 21.06 5.33
CA VAL A 53 7.23 20.35 4.65
C VAL A 53 7.04 20.87 3.22
N GLU A 54 7.21 19.98 2.24
CA GLU A 54 6.82 20.18 0.85
C GLU A 54 5.45 19.55 0.62
N ARG A 55 4.45 20.33 0.19
CA ARG A 55 3.09 19.85 -0.12
C ARG A 55 2.89 19.78 -1.63
N GLY A 56 1.98 18.91 -2.09
CA GLY A 56 1.66 18.79 -3.51
C GLY A 56 2.69 17.98 -4.30
N THR A 57 3.42 17.07 -3.63
CA THR A 57 4.53 16.31 -4.23
C THR A 57 4.06 15.56 -5.48
N LEU A 58 4.82 15.67 -6.57
CA LEU A 58 4.48 15.14 -7.90
C LEU A 58 3.13 15.63 -8.47
N GLY A 59 2.67 16.82 -8.04
CA GLY A 59 1.38 17.36 -8.46
C GLY A 59 0.16 16.70 -7.80
N LEU A 60 0.38 15.79 -6.85
CA LEU A 60 -0.67 15.17 -6.04
C LEU A 60 -1.02 16.10 -4.88
N ALA A 61 -2.17 16.79 -4.96
CA ALA A 61 -2.50 17.91 -4.08
C ALA A 61 -2.47 17.59 -2.57
N THR A 62 -2.79 16.35 -2.19
CA THR A 62 -2.81 15.89 -0.79
C THR A 62 -1.52 15.19 -0.37
N ALA A 63 -0.61 14.90 -1.31
CA ALA A 63 0.69 14.31 -0.99
C ALA A 63 1.67 15.33 -0.39
N PHE A 64 2.60 14.85 0.43
CA PHE A 64 3.67 15.69 0.98
C PHE A 64 4.95 14.91 1.29
N VAL A 65 6.06 15.63 1.41
CA VAL A 65 7.31 15.13 2.00
C VAL A 65 7.75 16.12 3.07
N ALA A 66 7.89 15.63 4.30
CA ALA A 66 8.40 16.42 5.42
C ALA A 66 9.77 15.92 5.84
N THR A 67 10.77 16.80 5.85
CA THR A 67 12.17 16.44 6.11
C THR A 67 12.70 17.14 7.36
N TYR A 68 13.40 16.37 8.20
CA TYR A 68 14.29 16.90 9.23
C TYR A 68 15.70 16.37 8.95
N ASP A 69 16.62 17.29 8.65
CA ASP A 69 18.02 16.97 8.36
C ASP A 69 18.92 17.64 9.40
N THR A 70 19.82 16.86 9.98
CA THR A 70 20.83 17.35 10.93
C THR A 70 21.97 18.10 10.25
N GLY A 71 22.10 18.00 8.92
CA GLY A 71 23.20 18.53 8.13
C GLY A 71 24.50 17.73 8.28
N LYS A 72 24.48 16.61 9.01
CA LYS A 72 25.63 15.72 9.18
C LYS A 72 25.36 14.40 8.46
N PRO A 73 26.39 13.80 7.83
CA PRO A 73 26.23 12.53 7.13
C PRO A 73 25.80 11.44 8.11
N GLY A 74 24.81 10.65 7.70
CA GLY A 74 24.23 9.58 8.47
C GLY A 74 23.07 8.94 7.70
N PRO A 75 22.39 7.96 8.31
CA PRO A 75 21.30 7.26 7.65
C PRO A 75 20.13 8.17 7.27
N VAL A 76 19.32 7.74 6.31
CA VAL A 76 18.05 8.38 5.93
C VAL A 76 16.88 7.44 6.26
N ALA A 77 16.06 7.80 7.24
CA ALA A 77 14.89 7.01 7.62
C ALA A 77 13.61 7.59 7.03
N ALA A 78 12.86 6.78 6.29
CA ALA A 78 11.54 7.12 5.78
C ALA A 78 10.43 6.56 6.69
N PHE A 79 9.46 7.38 7.05
CA PHE A 79 8.22 6.98 7.71
C PHE A 79 7.04 7.29 6.79
N LEU A 80 6.18 6.31 6.54
CA LEU A 80 5.11 6.45 5.55
C LEU A 80 3.76 6.65 6.23
N CYS A 81 2.99 7.62 5.75
CA CYS A 81 1.69 7.98 6.31
C CYS A 81 0.59 7.78 5.25
N GLU A 82 -0.34 6.88 5.54
CA GLU A 82 -1.63 6.77 4.85
C GLU A 82 -2.72 7.45 5.66
N TYR A 83 -3.71 8.01 4.98
CA TYR A 83 -4.78 8.78 5.61
C TYR A 83 -6.04 8.92 4.74
N ASP A 84 -6.18 8.11 3.69
CA ASP A 84 -7.43 7.94 2.96
C ASP A 84 -8.43 7.06 3.71
N ALA A 85 -9.70 7.25 3.39
CA ALA A 85 -10.82 6.50 3.90
C ALA A 85 -11.50 5.70 2.78
N LEU A 86 -12.33 4.73 3.17
CA LEU A 86 -13.12 3.92 2.27
C LEU A 86 -14.51 4.54 2.04
N PRO A 87 -15.10 4.40 0.84
CA PRO A 87 -16.46 4.83 0.55
C PRO A 87 -17.46 4.23 1.55
N GLU A 88 -18.39 5.06 2.04
CA GLU A 88 -19.50 4.70 2.94
C GLU A 88 -19.10 4.24 4.37
N ILE A 89 -17.94 3.60 4.54
CA ILE A 89 -17.50 3.02 5.81
C ILE A 89 -16.35 3.78 6.47
N GLY A 90 -15.84 4.87 5.91
CA GLY A 90 -14.82 5.71 6.54
C GLY A 90 -13.48 4.98 6.75
N HIS A 91 -12.77 5.27 7.85
CA HIS A 91 -11.46 4.65 8.14
C HIS A 91 -11.55 3.21 8.66
N ALA A 92 -12.22 2.33 7.93
CA ALA A 92 -12.35 0.91 8.23
C ALA A 92 -11.07 0.09 7.97
N CYS A 93 -10.01 0.74 7.46
CA CYS A 93 -8.64 0.19 7.40
C CYS A 93 -7.71 0.82 8.46
N GLY A 94 -8.17 1.85 9.19
CA GLY A 94 -7.42 2.45 10.30
C GLY A 94 -6.30 3.42 9.91
N HIS A 95 -6.36 4.02 8.71
CA HIS A 95 -5.32 4.93 8.19
C HIS A 95 -5.09 6.16 9.08
N HIS A 96 -6.10 6.62 9.84
CA HIS A 96 -5.94 7.65 10.88
C HIS A 96 -4.99 7.26 12.03
N LEU A 97 -4.75 5.96 12.24
CA LEU A 97 -3.73 5.45 13.18
C LEU A 97 -2.38 5.30 12.49
N ILE A 98 -2.35 4.85 11.22
CA ILE A 98 -1.12 4.65 10.44
C ILE A 98 -0.32 5.94 10.35
N CYS A 99 -0.94 7.03 9.86
CA CYS A 99 -0.26 8.31 9.75
C CYS A 99 0.33 8.80 11.08
N MET A 100 -0.39 8.60 12.18
CA MET A 100 0.05 9.06 13.50
C MET A 100 1.08 8.14 14.18
N MET A 101 1.09 6.83 13.86
CA MET A 101 2.21 5.95 14.22
C MET A 101 3.50 6.46 13.58
N SER A 102 3.47 6.77 12.30
CA SER A 102 4.62 7.27 11.53
C SER A 102 5.08 8.67 11.97
N ILE A 103 4.16 9.63 12.14
CA ILE A 103 4.53 10.97 12.65
C ILE A 103 5.06 10.90 14.08
N GLY A 104 4.38 10.17 14.97
CA GLY A 104 4.84 10.01 16.35
C GLY A 104 6.26 9.42 16.40
N ALA A 105 6.53 8.42 15.54
CA ALA A 105 7.86 7.83 15.46
C ALA A 105 8.93 8.81 14.98
N ALA A 106 8.63 9.58 13.93
CA ALA A 106 9.52 10.59 13.38
C ALA A 106 9.83 11.70 14.40
N VAL A 107 8.81 12.20 15.11
CA VAL A 107 8.97 13.22 16.16
C VAL A 107 9.81 12.69 17.33
N GLY A 108 9.53 11.47 17.80
CA GLY A 108 10.29 10.82 18.85
C GLY A 108 11.76 10.67 18.47
N LEU A 109 12.04 10.11 17.29
CA LEU A 109 13.41 9.89 16.81
C LEU A 109 14.17 11.21 16.64
N LYS A 110 13.51 12.24 16.08
CA LYS A 110 14.08 13.58 15.89
C LYS A 110 14.65 14.16 17.19
N SER A 111 14.02 13.90 18.33
CA SER A 111 14.42 14.47 19.63
C SER A 111 15.83 14.11 20.09
N VAL A 112 16.38 13.02 19.58
CA VAL A 112 17.72 12.52 19.94
C VAL A 112 18.66 12.44 18.75
N LEU A 113 18.22 12.75 17.53
CA LEU A 113 18.99 12.54 16.32
C LEU A 113 20.18 13.51 16.20
N GLU A 114 21.39 12.96 16.10
CA GLU A 114 22.64 13.74 16.05
C GLU A 114 23.27 13.83 14.65
N ALA A 115 22.97 12.88 13.76
CA ALA A 115 23.46 12.77 12.39
C ALA A 115 22.46 12.00 11.50
N GLY A 116 22.43 12.28 10.19
CA GLY A 116 21.47 11.73 9.24
C GLY A 116 20.18 12.55 9.13
N SER A 117 19.14 11.97 8.53
CA SER A 117 17.88 12.66 8.27
C SER A 117 16.64 11.76 8.39
N ILE A 118 15.52 12.38 8.73
CA ILE A 118 14.20 11.74 8.82
C ILE A 118 13.32 12.35 7.75
N ARG A 119 12.63 11.50 6.99
CA ARG A 119 11.61 11.90 6.03
C ARG A 119 10.29 11.26 6.37
N VAL A 120 9.23 12.05 6.38
CA VAL A 120 7.85 11.59 6.51
C VAL A 120 7.15 11.81 5.19
N TYR A 121 6.69 10.73 4.58
CA TYR A 121 6.01 10.75 3.30
C TYR A 121 4.51 10.65 3.53
N GLY A 122 3.77 11.68 3.11
CA GLY A 122 2.33 11.62 3.04
C GLY A 122 1.90 10.96 1.74
N THR A 123 1.37 9.75 1.83
CA THR A 123 1.05 8.87 0.70
C THR A 123 -0.46 8.66 0.60
N PRO A 124 -1.19 9.54 -0.10
CA PRO A 124 -2.65 9.44 -0.24
C PRO A 124 -3.07 8.24 -1.10
N ALA A 125 -4.37 7.95 -1.07
CA ALA A 125 -5.05 7.06 -2.00
C ALA A 125 -4.54 5.60 -2.06
N GLU A 126 -4.02 5.02 -0.96
CA GLU A 126 -3.54 3.63 -0.95
C GLU A 126 -4.61 2.63 -1.39
N GLU A 127 -5.86 2.85 -0.97
CA GLU A 127 -6.99 1.95 -1.25
C GLU A 127 -7.46 2.01 -2.73
N THR A 128 -6.87 2.88 -3.55
CA THR A 128 -7.30 3.10 -4.94
C THR A 128 -6.13 3.12 -5.92
N ARG A 129 -5.42 4.25 -6.02
CA ARG A 129 -4.34 4.42 -7.01
C ARG A 129 -2.96 4.24 -6.40
N GLY A 130 -2.79 4.42 -5.10
CA GLY A 130 -1.54 4.26 -4.37
C GLY A 130 -0.52 5.32 -4.73
N ALA A 131 -0.44 6.40 -3.94
CA ALA A 131 0.54 7.46 -4.21
C ALA A 131 2.00 7.00 -4.06
N LYS A 132 2.26 5.86 -3.39
CA LYS A 132 3.63 5.34 -3.28
C LYS A 132 4.17 4.88 -4.64
N VAL A 133 3.32 4.45 -5.57
CA VAL A 133 3.72 4.01 -6.91
C VAL A 133 4.42 5.15 -7.68
N PRO A 134 3.79 6.30 -7.98
CA PRO A 134 4.47 7.38 -8.69
C PRO A 134 5.62 8.00 -7.89
N MET A 135 5.56 7.98 -6.55
CA MET A 135 6.66 8.45 -5.70
C MET A 135 7.91 7.58 -5.85
N ALA A 136 7.73 6.26 -5.88
CA ALA A 136 8.81 5.30 -6.12
C ALA A 136 9.36 5.44 -7.54
N GLU A 137 8.50 5.49 -8.56
CA GLU A 137 8.92 5.71 -9.96
C GLU A 137 9.73 7.01 -10.16
N ALA A 138 9.41 8.07 -9.40
CA ALA A 138 10.14 9.33 -9.42
C ALA A 138 11.47 9.31 -8.63
N GLY A 139 11.82 8.18 -8.01
CA GLY A 139 13.05 7.98 -7.25
C GLY A 139 13.06 8.65 -5.87
N LEU A 140 11.90 8.99 -5.30
CA LEU A 140 11.83 9.70 -4.01
C LEU A 140 12.28 8.86 -2.80
N PHE A 141 12.46 7.55 -2.99
CA PHE A 141 12.94 6.62 -1.96
C PHE A 141 14.35 6.08 -2.24
N ASP A 142 14.95 6.38 -3.39
CA ASP A 142 16.21 5.76 -3.85
C ASP A 142 17.41 6.02 -2.92
N ASP A 143 17.38 7.14 -2.21
CA ASP A 143 18.41 7.55 -1.24
C ASP A 143 18.00 7.29 0.22
N CYS A 144 16.85 6.64 0.45
CA CYS A 144 16.43 6.20 1.77
C CYS A 144 17.17 4.92 2.14
N ASP A 145 17.69 4.87 3.37
CA ASP A 145 18.35 3.68 3.89
C ASP A 145 17.37 2.61 4.34
N PHE A 146 16.19 3.05 4.79
CA PHE A 146 15.09 2.18 5.13
C PHE A 146 13.78 2.96 5.26
N ALA A 147 12.67 2.29 4.96
CA ALA A 147 11.31 2.78 5.11
C ALA A 147 10.54 1.96 6.15
N LEU A 148 9.77 2.67 6.98
CA LEU A 148 9.03 2.11 8.11
C LEU A 148 7.56 2.53 8.03
N MET A 149 6.68 1.54 8.14
CA MET A 149 5.25 1.74 8.26
C MET A 149 4.66 0.60 9.08
N ALA A 150 3.75 0.87 10.02
CA ALA A 150 3.02 -0.18 10.71
C ALA A 150 1.53 -0.01 10.50
N HIS A 151 0.82 -1.13 10.42
CA HIS A 151 -0.61 -1.16 10.17
C HIS A 151 -1.38 -1.61 11.42
N PRO A 152 -2.50 -0.97 11.79
CA PRO A 152 -3.32 -1.42 12.91
C PRO A 152 -4.04 -2.74 12.57
N TYR A 153 -4.08 -3.69 13.50
CA TYR A 153 -4.90 -4.90 13.36
C TYR A 153 -5.26 -5.54 14.71
N HIS A 154 -5.80 -6.76 14.69
CA HIS A 154 -6.15 -7.53 15.90
C HIS A 154 -4.99 -8.37 16.46
N THR A 155 -3.85 -8.37 15.78
CA THR A 155 -2.67 -9.20 16.06
C THR A 155 -1.40 -8.36 15.92
N PHE A 156 -0.35 -8.74 16.66
CA PHE A 156 0.99 -8.31 16.32
C PHE A 156 1.49 -9.20 15.21
N GLU A 157 2.00 -8.62 14.14
CA GLU A 157 2.56 -9.40 13.03
C GLU A 157 3.90 -8.84 12.62
N LYS A 158 4.80 -9.74 12.24
CA LYS A 158 6.00 -9.37 11.50
C LYS A 158 5.60 -8.73 10.17
N SER A 159 6.52 -8.02 9.56
CA SER A 159 6.34 -7.63 8.16
C SER A 159 6.13 -8.88 7.31
N GLY A 160 5.07 -8.88 6.51
CA GLY A 160 4.67 -10.01 5.70
C GLY A 160 5.09 -9.88 4.24
N GLU A 161 4.39 -10.57 3.36
CA GLU A 161 4.52 -10.46 1.91
C GLU A 161 3.19 -9.96 1.34
N SER A 162 3.24 -9.30 0.18
CA SER A 162 2.05 -8.92 -0.60
C SER A 162 2.22 -9.35 -2.06
N LEU A 163 1.12 -9.48 -2.79
CA LEU A 163 1.16 -9.90 -4.18
C LEU A 163 1.35 -8.69 -5.10
N ALA A 164 2.21 -8.86 -6.11
CA ALA A 164 2.20 -7.98 -7.26
C ALA A 164 0.85 -8.07 -7.98
N MET A 165 0.40 -6.96 -8.55
CA MET A 165 -0.91 -6.83 -9.18
C MET A 165 -0.90 -5.93 -10.41
N ASP A 166 -1.64 -6.33 -11.44
CA ASP A 166 -2.10 -5.46 -12.53
C ASP A 166 -3.62 -5.38 -12.57
N ALA A 167 -4.15 -4.20 -12.87
CA ALA A 167 -5.57 -3.90 -13.01
C ALA A 167 -5.87 -3.49 -14.46
N VAL A 168 -6.28 -4.45 -15.30
CA VAL A 168 -6.41 -4.26 -16.75
C VAL A 168 -7.89 -4.27 -17.17
N GLN A 169 -8.28 -3.26 -17.96
CA GLN A 169 -9.56 -3.21 -18.65
C GLN A 169 -9.37 -3.57 -20.12
N PHE A 170 -10.25 -4.42 -20.63
CA PHE A 170 -10.33 -4.85 -22.02
C PHE A 170 -11.65 -4.32 -22.61
N GLU A 171 -11.54 -3.51 -23.65
CA GLU A 171 -12.67 -2.90 -24.34
C GLU A 171 -12.73 -3.45 -25.77
N PHE A 172 -13.86 -4.04 -26.13
CA PHE A 172 -14.10 -4.57 -27.47
C PHE A 172 -15.10 -3.67 -28.20
N THR A 173 -14.75 -3.23 -29.40
CA THR A 173 -15.64 -2.47 -30.30
C THR A 173 -15.93 -3.31 -31.54
N GLY A 174 -17.22 -3.42 -31.86
CA GLY A 174 -17.75 -4.15 -33.00
C GLY A 174 -18.77 -3.31 -33.77
N ALA A 175 -19.89 -3.93 -34.17
CA ALA A 175 -20.91 -3.30 -34.99
C ALA A 175 -22.30 -3.83 -34.61
N ALA A 176 -23.24 -2.91 -34.35
CA ALA A 176 -24.57 -3.26 -33.93
C ALA A 176 -25.40 -3.73 -35.13
N ALA A 177 -26.21 -4.75 -34.92
CA ALA A 177 -27.22 -5.20 -35.87
C ALA A 177 -28.43 -5.76 -35.15
N HIS A 178 -29.56 -5.89 -35.86
CA HIS A 178 -30.74 -6.50 -35.29
C HIS A 178 -30.52 -8.01 -35.16
N ALA A 179 -30.49 -8.52 -33.92
CA ALA A 179 -30.06 -9.88 -33.62
C ALA A 179 -30.83 -10.97 -34.38
N ALA A 180 -32.14 -10.76 -34.64
CA ALA A 180 -32.96 -11.71 -35.40
C ALA A 180 -33.01 -11.45 -36.93
N ALA A 181 -32.92 -10.19 -37.37
CA ALA A 181 -33.25 -9.82 -38.76
C ALA A 181 -32.02 -9.75 -39.67
N SER A 182 -30.89 -9.32 -39.11
CA SER A 182 -29.65 -9.09 -39.85
C SER A 182 -28.40 -9.40 -39.01
N PRO A 183 -28.33 -10.54 -38.29
CA PRO A 183 -27.20 -10.83 -37.42
C PRO A 183 -25.85 -10.93 -38.16
N TYR A 184 -25.87 -11.27 -39.45
CA TYR A 184 -24.68 -11.41 -40.30
C TYR A 184 -24.00 -10.08 -40.66
N GLU A 185 -24.65 -8.93 -40.42
CA GLU A 185 -24.05 -7.60 -40.59
C GLU A 185 -23.38 -7.11 -39.29
N GLY A 186 -23.57 -7.81 -38.17
CA GLY A 186 -23.05 -7.42 -36.86
C GLY A 186 -21.68 -7.99 -36.55
N ILE A 187 -20.95 -7.30 -35.68
CA ILE A 187 -19.70 -7.76 -35.05
C ILE A 187 -19.94 -7.70 -33.54
N ASN A 188 -20.05 -8.86 -32.90
CA ASN A 188 -20.56 -8.97 -31.53
C ASN A 188 -19.47 -8.77 -30.48
N ALA A 189 -19.43 -7.59 -29.85
CA ALA A 189 -18.48 -7.27 -28.80
C ALA A 189 -18.68 -8.09 -27.52
N LEU A 190 -19.93 -8.46 -27.19
CA LEU A 190 -20.21 -9.31 -26.02
C LEU A 190 -19.62 -10.72 -26.23
N ASP A 191 -19.69 -11.28 -27.44
CA ASP A 191 -19.07 -12.56 -27.73
C ASP A 191 -17.56 -12.51 -27.50
N ALA A 192 -16.89 -11.39 -27.83
CA ALA A 192 -15.47 -11.21 -27.58
C ALA A 192 -15.15 -11.23 -26.07
N VAL A 193 -15.97 -10.55 -25.26
CA VAL A 193 -15.85 -10.61 -23.79
C VAL A 193 -16.04 -12.05 -23.28
N ILE A 194 -17.06 -12.77 -23.75
CA ILE A 194 -17.28 -14.16 -23.33
C ILE A 194 -16.09 -15.07 -23.73
N GLN A 195 -15.53 -14.88 -24.92
CA GLN A 195 -14.34 -15.63 -25.36
C GLN A 195 -13.09 -15.29 -24.54
N LEU A 196 -12.93 -14.02 -24.13
CA LEU A 196 -11.88 -13.63 -23.18
C LEU A 196 -12.02 -14.41 -21.87
N PHE A 197 -13.22 -14.43 -21.25
CA PHE A 197 -13.45 -15.19 -20.00
C PHE A 197 -13.20 -16.69 -20.17
N ASN A 198 -13.65 -17.30 -21.27
CA ASN A 198 -13.41 -18.71 -21.55
C ASN A 198 -11.91 -19.02 -21.69
N SER A 199 -11.18 -18.16 -22.42
CA SER A 199 -9.74 -18.29 -22.64
C SER A 199 -8.96 -18.13 -21.34
N VAL A 200 -9.33 -17.16 -20.50
CA VAL A 200 -8.74 -16.98 -19.15
C VAL A 200 -9.05 -18.18 -18.26
N ASN A 201 -10.25 -18.76 -18.33
CA ASN A 201 -10.59 -19.95 -17.56
C ASN A 201 -9.73 -21.16 -17.93
N ALA A 202 -9.46 -21.36 -19.23
CA ALA A 202 -8.54 -22.39 -19.69
C ALA A 202 -7.08 -22.09 -19.29
N LEU A 203 -6.66 -20.82 -19.36
CA LEU A 203 -5.31 -20.38 -18.98
C LEU A 203 -4.95 -20.74 -17.54
N ARG A 204 -5.90 -20.68 -16.60
CA ARG A 204 -5.68 -20.95 -15.17
C ARG A 204 -5.04 -22.31 -14.87
N GLN A 205 -5.26 -23.33 -15.70
CA GLN A 205 -4.60 -24.62 -15.51
C GLN A 205 -3.08 -24.49 -15.61
N GLN A 206 -2.60 -23.54 -16.43
CA GLN A 206 -1.19 -23.34 -16.80
C GLN A 206 -0.54 -22.16 -16.06
N THR A 207 -1.01 -21.86 -14.85
CA THR A 207 -0.43 -20.84 -13.96
C THR A 207 0.15 -21.47 -12.70
N ARG A 208 1.03 -20.75 -12.01
CA ARG A 208 1.53 -21.14 -10.68
C ARG A 208 0.41 -21.10 -9.63
N SER A 209 0.60 -21.80 -8.51
CA SER A 209 -0.40 -21.92 -7.44
C SER A 209 -0.66 -20.63 -6.65
N ASP A 210 0.31 -19.72 -6.63
CA ASP A 210 0.25 -18.39 -6.02
C ASP A 210 -0.50 -17.36 -6.89
N THR A 211 -0.93 -17.75 -8.09
CA THR A 211 -1.60 -16.84 -9.04
C THR A 211 -3.07 -16.62 -8.70
N ARG A 212 -3.55 -15.38 -8.86
CA ARG A 212 -4.97 -15.06 -8.95
C ARG A 212 -5.23 -14.22 -10.19
N ILE A 213 -6.15 -14.68 -11.04
CA ILE A 213 -6.73 -13.87 -12.11
C ILE A 213 -8.21 -13.77 -11.79
N HIS A 214 -8.85 -12.61 -11.84
CA HIS A 214 -10.30 -12.54 -11.65
C HIS A 214 -10.82 -11.24 -12.23
N GLY A 215 -12.07 -11.25 -12.69
CA GLY A 215 -12.62 -10.09 -13.36
C GLY A 215 -14.14 -10.11 -13.43
N ILE A 216 -14.67 -8.99 -13.87
CA ILE A 216 -16.10 -8.73 -14.08
C ILE A 216 -16.36 -8.23 -15.50
N ILE A 217 -17.58 -8.42 -15.98
CA ILE A 217 -18.09 -7.72 -17.16
C ILE A 217 -18.73 -6.44 -16.66
N ASP A 218 -18.08 -5.31 -16.86
CA ASP A 218 -18.60 -4.00 -16.44
C ASP A 218 -19.52 -3.37 -17.49
N ASN A 219 -19.47 -3.85 -18.74
CA ASN A 219 -20.44 -3.53 -19.79
C ASN A 219 -20.64 -4.74 -20.72
N GLY A 220 -21.87 -5.25 -20.80
CA GLY A 220 -22.22 -6.44 -21.60
C GLY A 220 -23.34 -6.21 -22.63
N GLY A 221 -23.61 -4.96 -23.02
CA GLY A 221 -24.73 -4.60 -23.88
C GLY A 221 -26.01 -4.20 -23.11
N LYS A 222 -26.96 -3.58 -23.83
CA LYS A 222 -28.13 -2.91 -23.22
C LYS A 222 -29.48 -3.55 -23.54
N ALA A 223 -29.58 -4.29 -24.65
CA ALA A 223 -30.85 -4.87 -25.11
C ALA A 223 -30.62 -6.20 -25.84
N PRO A 224 -31.40 -7.25 -25.57
CA PRO A 224 -31.16 -8.59 -26.12
C PRO A 224 -31.48 -8.73 -27.61
N ASN A 225 -32.26 -7.80 -28.19
CA ASN A 225 -32.60 -7.79 -29.61
C ASN A 225 -31.58 -7.04 -30.48
N ILE A 226 -30.51 -6.49 -29.88
CA ILE A 226 -29.45 -5.75 -30.56
C ILE A 226 -28.13 -6.47 -30.28
N ILE A 227 -27.36 -6.76 -31.32
CA ILE A 227 -25.98 -7.24 -31.18
C ILE A 227 -25.15 -6.11 -30.53
N PRO A 228 -24.50 -6.33 -29.38
CA PRO A 228 -23.68 -5.31 -28.74
C PRO A 228 -22.49 -4.90 -29.64
N ASP A 229 -22.39 -3.61 -29.95
CA ASP A 229 -21.26 -2.99 -30.65
C ASP A 229 -20.13 -2.56 -29.70
N TYR A 230 -20.38 -2.58 -28.39
CA TYR A 230 -19.39 -2.34 -27.37
C TYR A 230 -19.64 -3.25 -26.17
N ALA A 231 -18.57 -3.82 -25.64
CA ALA A 231 -18.56 -4.54 -24.38
C ALA A 231 -17.17 -4.44 -23.73
N SER A 232 -17.11 -4.52 -22.41
CA SER A 232 -15.86 -4.40 -21.66
C SER A 232 -15.81 -5.35 -20.47
N ALA A 233 -14.58 -5.66 -20.06
CA ALA A 233 -14.31 -6.41 -18.85
C ALA A 233 -13.10 -5.84 -18.10
N LYS A 234 -13.15 -5.91 -16.77
CA LYS A 234 -12.05 -5.53 -15.88
C LYS A 234 -11.50 -6.74 -15.18
N PHE A 235 -10.17 -6.88 -15.15
CA PHE A 235 -9.47 -7.95 -14.46
C PHE A 235 -8.43 -7.43 -13.48
N TYR A 236 -8.26 -8.14 -12.37
CA TYR A 236 -7.04 -8.14 -11.58
C TYR A 236 -6.24 -9.40 -11.90
N ILE A 237 -4.92 -9.22 -12.01
CA ILE A 237 -3.95 -10.28 -12.32
C ILE A 237 -2.85 -10.17 -11.27
N ARG A 238 -2.65 -11.24 -10.46
CA ARG A 238 -1.77 -11.23 -9.29
C ARG A 238 -0.87 -12.45 -9.21
N SER A 239 0.35 -12.26 -8.72
CA SER A 239 1.25 -13.31 -8.25
C SER A 239 2.24 -12.80 -7.21
N ALA A 240 2.99 -13.69 -6.55
CA ALA A 240 3.99 -13.31 -5.55
C ALA A 240 5.27 -12.67 -6.12
N SER A 241 5.24 -12.23 -7.38
CA SER A 241 6.40 -11.67 -8.09
C SER A 241 5.94 -10.83 -9.27
N ARG A 242 6.45 -9.60 -9.38
CA ARG A 242 6.20 -8.68 -10.49
C ARG A 242 6.64 -9.27 -11.82
N THR A 243 7.82 -9.87 -11.90
CA THR A 243 8.33 -10.51 -13.12
C THR A 243 7.34 -11.54 -13.67
N TYR A 244 6.78 -12.39 -12.79
CA TYR A 244 5.79 -13.37 -13.21
C TYR A 244 4.39 -12.77 -13.44
N THR A 245 4.00 -11.71 -12.71
CA THR A 245 2.77 -10.96 -13.00
C THR A 245 2.83 -10.36 -14.40
N ASN A 246 3.96 -9.80 -14.82
CA ASN A 246 4.14 -9.28 -16.18
C ASN A 246 3.99 -10.38 -17.25
N GLU A 247 4.58 -11.56 -17.02
CA GLU A 247 4.39 -12.72 -17.90
C GLU A 247 2.92 -13.15 -17.98
N LEU A 248 2.24 -13.16 -16.83
CA LEU A 248 0.84 -13.55 -16.72
C LEU A 248 -0.08 -12.54 -17.40
N THR A 249 0.13 -11.25 -17.19
CA THR A 249 -0.59 -10.16 -17.87
C THR A 249 -0.41 -10.27 -19.38
N ALA A 250 0.79 -10.56 -19.87
CA ALA A 250 1.01 -10.83 -21.29
C ALA A 250 0.24 -12.06 -21.80
N LYS A 251 0.08 -13.13 -20.98
CA LYS A 251 -0.77 -14.28 -21.34
C LYS A 251 -2.25 -13.91 -21.41
N VAL A 252 -2.75 -13.12 -20.47
CA VAL A 252 -4.15 -12.65 -20.46
C VAL A 252 -4.42 -11.70 -21.63
N LEU A 253 -3.47 -10.82 -21.97
CA LEU A 253 -3.54 -9.97 -23.16
C LEU A 253 -3.70 -10.80 -24.44
N ARG A 254 -2.92 -11.87 -24.60
CA ARG A 254 -3.07 -12.79 -25.75
C ARG A 254 -4.44 -13.48 -25.79
N CYS A 255 -5.06 -13.77 -24.64
CA CYS A 255 -6.44 -14.25 -24.60
C CYS A 255 -7.42 -13.22 -25.16
N ALA A 256 -7.25 -11.94 -24.80
CA ALA A 256 -8.09 -10.85 -25.32
C ALA A 256 -7.88 -10.63 -26.83
N GLU A 257 -6.62 -10.63 -27.29
CA GLU A 257 -6.29 -10.53 -28.72
C GLU A 257 -6.91 -11.68 -29.52
N GLY A 258 -6.86 -12.91 -28.98
CA GLY A 258 -7.51 -14.07 -29.59
C GLY A 258 -9.03 -13.92 -29.68
N ALA A 259 -9.67 -13.39 -28.63
CA ALA A 259 -11.11 -13.14 -28.63
C ALA A 259 -11.53 -12.06 -29.64
N ALA A 260 -10.73 -10.99 -29.77
CA ALA A 260 -10.92 -9.97 -30.80
C ALA A 260 -10.82 -10.57 -32.20
N LEU A 261 -9.78 -11.37 -32.46
CA LEU A 261 -9.56 -12.02 -33.75
C LEU A 261 -10.70 -12.99 -34.13
N GLN A 262 -11.19 -13.79 -33.18
CA GLN A 262 -12.28 -14.75 -33.40
C GLN A 262 -13.59 -14.08 -33.80
N THR A 263 -13.84 -12.86 -33.29
CA THR A 263 -15.11 -12.15 -33.45
C THR A 263 -15.06 -11.05 -34.50
N GLY A 264 -13.87 -10.61 -34.89
CA GLY A 264 -13.66 -9.46 -35.77
C GLY A 264 -13.76 -8.11 -35.04
N CYS A 265 -13.75 -8.09 -33.70
CA CYS A 265 -13.76 -6.86 -32.92
C CYS A 265 -12.40 -6.16 -32.94
N GLU A 266 -12.42 -4.85 -32.72
CA GLU A 266 -11.24 -4.07 -32.30
C GLU A 266 -11.07 -4.20 -30.78
N LEU A 267 -9.84 -4.41 -30.32
CA LEU A 267 -9.48 -4.45 -28.90
C LEU A 267 -8.71 -3.19 -28.51
N ARG A 268 -9.12 -2.57 -27.41
CA ARG A 268 -8.33 -1.58 -26.67
C ARG A 268 -8.11 -2.07 -25.25
N THR A 269 -6.92 -1.82 -24.72
CA THR A 269 -6.58 -2.11 -23.32
C THR A 269 -6.13 -0.85 -22.60
N ASN A 270 -6.45 -0.78 -21.31
CA ASN A 270 -5.97 0.28 -20.43
C ASN A 270 -5.82 -0.27 -19.00
N ASN A 271 -4.98 0.36 -18.20
CA ASN A 271 -4.94 0.11 -16.76
C ASN A 271 -5.89 1.09 -16.06
N TYR A 272 -6.90 0.57 -15.35
CA TYR A 272 -7.89 1.41 -14.67
C TYR A 272 -7.45 1.81 -13.25
N GLU A 273 -6.46 1.12 -12.70
CA GLU A 273 -5.73 1.41 -11.46
C GLU A 273 -4.22 1.22 -11.71
N LEU A 274 -3.38 1.71 -10.81
CA LEU A 274 -1.93 1.52 -10.92
C LEU A 274 -1.54 0.06 -10.61
N SER A 275 -0.39 -0.33 -11.12
CA SER A 275 0.20 -1.64 -10.85
C SER A 275 0.98 -1.61 -9.53
N TYR A 276 0.69 -2.55 -8.62
CA TYR A 276 1.38 -2.65 -7.32
C TYR A 276 2.42 -3.76 -7.34
N ASP A 277 3.65 -3.48 -6.94
CA ASP A 277 4.69 -4.52 -6.83
C ASP A 277 4.48 -5.39 -5.58
N GLU A 278 5.15 -6.54 -5.55
CA GLU A 278 5.20 -7.37 -4.34
C GLU A 278 5.94 -6.64 -3.21
N LEU A 279 5.44 -6.78 -1.98
CA LEU A 279 6.17 -6.36 -0.80
C LEU A 279 7.35 -7.30 -0.56
N ARG A 280 8.55 -6.76 -0.76
CA ARG A 280 9.82 -7.38 -0.42
C ARG A 280 10.22 -6.96 0.98
N THR A 281 9.79 -7.72 1.98
CA THR A 281 10.18 -7.46 3.37
C THR A 281 11.70 -7.54 3.52
N ASN A 282 12.29 -6.53 4.16
CA ASN A 282 13.65 -6.64 4.68
C ASN A 282 13.61 -7.34 6.04
N GLU A 283 14.03 -8.60 6.09
CA GLU A 283 13.93 -9.46 7.27
C GLU A 283 14.81 -8.95 8.41
N ALA A 284 16.03 -8.46 8.14
CA ALA A 284 16.87 -7.86 9.18
C ALA A 284 16.18 -6.69 9.90
N LEU A 285 15.43 -5.87 9.16
CA LEU A 285 14.64 -4.76 9.71
C LEU A 285 13.36 -5.25 10.43
N SER A 286 12.67 -6.25 9.86
CA SER A 286 11.46 -6.88 10.44
C SER A 286 11.75 -7.61 11.75
N GLU A 287 12.89 -8.31 11.81
CA GLU A 287 13.44 -8.93 13.01
C GLU A 287 13.72 -7.88 14.09
N GLN A 288 14.29 -6.73 13.72
CA GLN A 288 14.56 -5.65 14.67
C GLN A 288 13.28 -5.05 15.24
N PHE A 289 12.25 -4.86 14.42
CA PHE A 289 10.92 -4.46 14.89
C PHE A 289 10.35 -5.49 15.87
N SER A 290 10.44 -6.78 15.54
CA SER A 290 9.99 -7.87 16.40
C SER A 290 10.76 -7.92 17.73
N ALA A 291 12.07 -7.68 17.70
CA ALA A 291 12.89 -7.60 18.91
C ALA A 291 12.46 -6.46 19.83
N ASN A 292 12.03 -5.32 19.28
CA ASN A 292 11.49 -4.21 20.06
C ASN A 292 10.13 -4.52 20.68
N LEU A 293 9.25 -5.28 20.00
CA LEU A 293 8.01 -5.79 20.59
C LEU A 293 8.31 -6.68 21.81
N LEU A 294 9.23 -7.63 21.64
CA LEU A 294 9.64 -8.56 22.71
C LEU A 294 10.23 -7.80 23.91
N ALA A 295 11.11 -6.84 23.65
CA ALA A 295 11.71 -6.00 24.70
C ALA A 295 10.68 -5.15 25.45
N SER A 296 9.53 -4.88 24.83
CA SER A 296 8.41 -4.14 25.42
C SER A 296 7.40 -5.05 26.15
N GLY A 297 7.67 -6.35 26.24
CA GLY A 297 6.87 -7.32 26.99
C GLY A 297 5.83 -8.09 26.18
N VAL A 298 5.78 -7.90 24.85
CA VAL A 298 4.95 -8.76 23.98
C VAL A 298 5.55 -10.17 23.98
N GLN A 299 4.73 -11.19 24.25
CA GLN A 299 5.22 -12.56 24.27
C GLN A 299 5.49 -13.06 22.83
N PRO A 300 6.52 -13.92 22.62
CA PRO A 300 6.85 -14.45 21.29
C PRO A 300 5.65 -15.10 20.57
N GLU A 301 4.80 -15.81 21.29
CA GLU A 301 3.60 -16.47 20.77
C GLU A 301 2.49 -15.50 20.31
N GLU A 302 2.56 -14.22 20.71
CA GLU A 302 1.61 -13.20 20.28
C GLU A 302 2.00 -12.57 18.92
N ILE A 303 3.26 -12.75 18.49
CA ILE A 303 3.77 -12.20 17.24
C ILE A 303 3.59 -13.22 16.12
N GLN A 304 2.64 -12.95 15.22
CA GLN A 304 2.31 -13.83 14.11
C GLN A 304 3.12 -13.49 12.86
N ILE A 305 3.11 -14.43 11.91
CA ILE A 305 3.56 -14.18 10.54
C ILE A 305 2.30 -14.08 9.71
N GLY A 306 2.02 -12.88 9.23
CA GLY A 306 0.91 -12.61 8.35
C GLY A 306 1.07 -13.34 7.01
N LYS A 307 -0.02 -13.93 6.50
CA LYS A 307 0.00 -14.75 5.27
C LYS A 307 -0.95 -14.26 4.16
N ASP A 308 -1.76 -13.23 4.44
CA ASP A 308 -2.95 -12.90 3.65
C ASP A 308 -3.08 -11.38 3.34
N HIS A 309 -1.98 -10.66 3.10
CA HIS A 309 -2.03 -9.21 2.88
C HIS A 309 -2.09 -8.86 1.39
N GLY A 310 -3.23 -9.16 0.77
CA GLY A 310 -3.66 -8.63 -0.54
C GLY A 310 -2.56 -8.09 -1.46
N SER A 311 -2.67 -6.81 -1.82
CA SER A 311 -1.68 -6.03 -2.56
C SER A 311 -1.66 -4.65 -1.92
N VAL A 312 -0.47 -4.12 -1.59
CA VAL A 312 -0.29 -2.81 -0.95
C VAL A 312 0.75 -2.02 -1.75
N ASP A 313 0.54 -0.72 -1.91
CA ASP A 313 1.43 0.13 -2.72
C ASP A 313 2.83 0.33 -2.09
N LEU A 314 3.01 -0.05 -0.81
CA LEU A 314 4.33 -0.15 -0.18
C LEU A 314 5.23 -1.17 -0.88
N GLY A 315 4.67 -2.14 -1.59
CA GLY A 315 5.45 -3.04 -2.44
C GLY A 315 6.35 -2.28 -3.40
N ASN A 316 5.85 -1.21 -4.01
CA ASN A 316 6.62 -0.33 -4.89
C ASN A 316 7.71 0.45 -4.15
N VAL A 317 7.54 0.77 -2.86
CA VAL A 317 8.64 1.37 -2.07
C VAL A 317 9.73 0.34 -1.80
N SER A 318 9.33 -0.91 -1.52
CA SER A 318 10.24 -2.01 -1.18
C SER A 318 11.14 -2.48 -2.33
N THR A 319 10.89 -2.01 -3.55
CA THR A 319 11.79 -2.23 -4.71
C THR A 319 12.85 -1.14 -4.85
N HIS A 320 12.68 0.01 -4.17
CA HIS A 320 13.58 1.16 -4.21
C HIS A 320 14.44 1.31 -2.94
N CYS A 321 13.94 0.90 -1.77
CA CYS A 321 14.73 0.86 -0.54
C CYS A 321 14.26 -0.29 0.39
N PRO A 322 15.07 -0.68 1.40
CA PRO A 322 14.63 -1.63 2.43
C PRO A 322 13.35 -1.16 3.11
N ALA A 323 12.31 -1.99 3.19
CA ALA A 323 11.03 -1.60 3.78
C ALA A 323 10.39 -2.70 4.63
N ILE A 324 9.56 -2.30 5.60
CA ILE A 324 8.73 -3.21 6.39
C ILE A 324 7.31 -2.67 6.60
N HIS A 325 6.36 -3.60 6.76
CA HIS A 325 4.94 -3.40 7.03
C HIS A 325 4.40 -4.33 8.13
N PRO A 326 4.92 -4.27 9.37
CA PRO A 326 4.37 -5.04 10.48
C PRO A 326 2.97 -4.57 10.88
N TYR A 327 2.28 -5.43 11.64
CA TYR A 327 0.99 -5.09 12.23
C TYR A 327 1.07 -4.88 13.74
N VAL A 328 0.31 -3.92 14.25
CA VAL A 328 0.21 -3.57 15.67
C VAL A 328 -1.18 -3.93 16.17
N LYS A 329 -1.24 -4.72 17.24
CA LYS A 329 -2.49 -5.15 17.88
C LYS A 329 -3.19 -3.97 18.58
N ILE A 330 -4.21 -3.41 17.94
CA ILE A 330 -5.05 -2.33 18.50
C ILE A 330 -6.31 -2.85 19.18
N VAL A 331 -6.85 -3.98 18.73
CA VAL A 331 -8.10 -4.60 19.20
C VAL A 331 -7.86 -6.06 19.59
N GLU A 332 -8.62 -6.59 20.55
CA GLU A 332 -8.52 -7.99 21.00
C GLU A 332 -9.33 -8.94 20.11
N GLU A 333 -10.49 -8.48 19.65
CA GLU A 333 -11.42 -9.25 18.84
C GLU A 333 -10.88 -9.40 17.41
N ARG A 334 -11.06 -10.59 16.83
CA ARG A 334 -10.75 -10.82 15.41
C ARG A 334 -11.79 -10.12 14.53
N LEU A 335 -11.50 -8.88 14.19
CA LEU A 335 -12.27 -8.05 13.28
C LEU A 335 -11.55 -7.98 11.93
N LEU A 336 -12.28 -8.23 10.85
CA LEU A 336 -11.74 -8.09 9.50
C LEU A 336 -11.61 -6.61 9.15
N LEU A 337 -10.52 -6.25 8.45
CA LEU A 337 -10.38 -4.94 7.84
C LEU A 337 -11.54 -4.67 6.88
N HIS A 338 -11.84 -3.39 6.63
CA HIS A 338 -12.90 -2.93 5.72
C HIS A 338 -14.30 -3.30 6.21
N THR A 339 -14.47 -3.38 7.54
CA THR A 339 -15.75 -3.57 8.19
C THR A 339 -16.05 -2.43 9.15
N GLU A 340 -17.33 -2.13 9.35
CA GLU A 340 -17.76 -1.15 10.36
C GLU A 340 -17.30 -1.55 11.76
N GLY A 341 -17.25 -2.85 12.06
CA GLY A 341 -16.75 -3.35 13.34
C GLY A 341 -15.29 -2.94 13.57
N PHE A 342 -14.42 -3.11 12.57
CA PHE A 342 -13.02 -2.67 12.70
C PHE A 342 -12.90 -1.14 12.79
N ARG A 343 -13.65 -0.40 11.97
CA ARG A 343 -13.72 1.08 12.03
C ARG A 343 -14.02 1.55 13.46
N ASP A 344 -15.07 1.00 14.06
CA ASP A 344 -15.54 1.42 15.38
C ASP A 344 -14.54 1.01 16.49
N ALA A 345 -13.88 -0.14 16.34
CA ALA A 345 -12.82 -0.57 17.24
C ALA A 345 -11.56 0.33 17.14
N ALA A 346 -11.24 0.83 15.95
CA ALA A 346 -10.04 1.60 15.65
C ALA A 346 -10.04 3.04 16.20
N ILE A 347 -11.14 3.51 16.81
CA ILE A 347 -11.22 4.84 17.44
C ILE A 347 -11.35 4.81 18.97
N THR A 348 -11.36 3.62 19.55
CA THR A 348 -11.38 3.44 21.00
C THR A 348 -10.13 4.03 21.65
N GLU A 349 -10.21 4.39 22.93
CA GLU A 349 -9.03 4.89 23.67
C GLU A 349 -7.90 3.87 23.64
N ARG A 350 -8.22 2.58 23.79
CA ARG A 350 -7.25 1.49 23.65
C ARG A 350 -6.56 1.51 22.28
N ALA A 351 -7.30 1.66 21.18
CA ALA A 351 -6.70 1.68 19.84
C ALA A 351 -5.74 2.88 19.69
N LEU A 352 -6.09 4.02 20.26
CA LEU A 352 -5.26 5.23 20.26
C LEU A 352 -4.02 5.10 21.17
N GLU A 353 -4.13 4.45 22.33
CA GLU A 353 -2.97 4.08 23.14
C GLU A 353 -2.05 3.10 22.40
N ARG A 354 -2.63 2.15 21.67
CA ARG A 354 -1.88 1.19 20.85
C ARG A 354 -1.25 1.83 19.61
N MET A 355 -1.84 2.88 19.06
CA MET A 355 -1.21 3.74 18.06
C MET A 355 0.05 4.41 18.63
N ILE A 356 -0.01 4.97 19.84
CA ILE A 356 1.19 5.52 20.51
C ILE A 356 2.24 4.44 20.76
N PHE A 357 1.83 3.23 21.16
CA PHE A 357 2.73 2.08 21.27
C PHE A 357 3.39 1.73 19.92
N GLY A 358 2.62 1.70 18.83
CA GLY A 358 3.16 1.47 17.48
C GLY A 358 4.19 2.51 17.06
N ALA A 359 3.92 3.80 17.35
CA ALA A 359 4.88 4.89 17.13
C ALA A 359 6.21 4.65 17.86
N LYS A 360 6.15 4.19 19.12
CA LYS A 360 7.35 3.83 19.90
C LYS A 360 8.12 2.67 19.26
N MET A 361 7.43 1.64 18.76
CA MET A 361 8.10 0.48 18.14
C MET A 361 8.79 0.85 16.83
N LEU A 362 8.16 1.67 16.00
CA LEU A 362 8.76 2.21 14.78
C LEU A 362 9.99 3.09 15.12
N ALA A 363 9.86 4.00 16.09
CA ALA A 363 10.96 4.88 16.50
C ALA A 363 12.14 4.11 17.11
N ALA A 364 11.86 3.10 17.94
CA ALA A 364 12.88 2.24 18.53
C ALA A 364 13.65 1.47 17.45
N THR A 365 12.94 0.95 16.45
CA THR A 365 13.52 0.22 15.32
C THR A 365 14.44 1.13 14.52
N ALA A 366 13.98 2.33 14.17
CA ALA A 366 14.84 3.31 13.51
C ALA A 366 16.06 3.65 14.36
N ALA A 367 15.88 3.92 15.66
CA ALA A 367 16.97 4.26 16.56
C ALA A 367 18.04 3.17 16.66
N ASP A 368 17.63 1.89 16.61
CA ASP A 368 18.57 0.77 16.55
C ASP A 368 19.43 0.81 15.28
N VAL A 369 18.81 1.04 14.12
CA VAL A 369 19.55 1.14 12.84
C VAL A 369 20.53 2.31 12.85
N TYR A 370 20.15 3.46 13.41
CA TYR A 370 21.07 4.60 13.57
C TYR A 370 22.22 4.33 14.54
N ASN A 371 21.99 3.52 15.57
CA ASN A 371 22.98 3.20 16.59
C ASN A 371 23.96 2.10 16.19
N ASP A 372 23.55 1.22 15.29
CA ASP A 372 24.30 0.04 14.91
C ASP A 372 24.63 0.03 13.40
N PRO A 373 25.84 0.48 13.02
CA PRO A 373 26.31 0.43 11.63
C PRO A 373 26.34 -0.99 11.05
N ALA A 374 26.50 -2.03 11.86
CA ALA A 374 26.48 -3.41 11.39
C ALA A 374 25.06 -3.87 11.05
N LEU A 375 24.06 -3.45 11.82
CA LEU A 375 22.65 -3.66 11.49
C LEU A 375 22.30 -2.97 10.17
N LEU A 376 22.68 -1.70 9.99
CA LEU A 376 22.45 -0.99 8.73
C LEU A 376 23.13 -1.67 7.54
N ALA A 377 24.38 -2.11 7.69
CA ALA A 377 25.08 -2.84 6.63
C ALA A 377 24.37 -4.15 6.26
N ARG A 378 23.84 -4.87 7.25
CA ARG A 378 23.05 -6.10 7.03
C ARG A 378 21.75 -5.81 6.27
N ILE A 379 21.02 -4.75 6.66
CA ILE A 379 19.79 -4.29 6.00
C ILE A 379 20.07 -3.99 4.52
N ARG A 380 21.10 -3.20 4.23
CA ARG A 380 21.49 -2.84 2.85
C ARG A 380 21.92 -4.06 2.03
N ALA A 381 22.75 -4.93 2.59
CA ALA A 381 23.23 -6.14 1.90
C ALA A 381 22.08 -7.10 1.55
N GLU A 382 21.11 -7.26 2.44
CA GLU A 382 19.91 -8.06 2.18
C GLU A 382 19.09 -7.49 1.02
N PHE A 383 18.86 -6.17 1.01
CA PHE A 383 18.13 -5.50 -0.06
C PHE A 383 18.84 -5.61 -1.42
N GLU A 384 20.16 -5.41 -1.46
CA GLU A 384 20.96 -5.61 -2.67
C GLU A 384 20.85 -7.05 -3.18
N GLN A 385 20.94 -8.05 -2.29
CA GLN A 385 20.82 -9.45 -2.65
C GLN A 385 19.43 -9.79 -3.22
N GLN A 386 18.36 -9.30 -2.59
CA GLN A 386 17.00 -9.49 -3.10
C GLN A 386 16.83 -8.84 -4.48
N THR A 387 17.47 -7.69 -4.74
CA THR A 387 17.42 -7.02 -6.05
C THR A 387 18.20 -7.79 -7.12
N LEU A 388 19.34 -8.37 -6.78
CA LEU A 388 20.12 -9.22 -7.69
C LEU A 388 19.38 -10.50 -8.09
N ASN A 389 18.59 -11.09 -7.18
CA ASN A 389 17.83 -12.32 -7.47
C ASN A 389 16.68 -12.11 -8.48
N LEU A 390 16.38 -10.87 -8.84
CA LEU A 390 15.32 -10.51 -9.80
C LEU A 390 15.83 -10.27 -11.23
N GLN A 391 17.15 -10.08 -11.41
CA GLN A 391 17.83 -9.96 -12.70
C GLN A 391 18.23 -11.34 -13.23
#